data_AF-A0A1X2GCT9-F1
#
_entry.id   AF-A0A1X2GCT9-F1
#
_cell.length_a   1.000
_cell.length_b   1.000
_cell.length_c   1.000
_cell.angle_alpha   90.00
_cell.angle_beta   90.00
_cell.angle_gamma   90.00
#
_symmetry.space_group_name_H-M   'P 1'
#
loop_
_entity.id
_entity.type
_entity.pdbx_description
1 polymer ?
#
loop_
_entity_poly.entity_id
_entity_poly.type
_entity_poly.pdbx_seq_one_letter_code
_entity_poly.pdbx_strand_id
1 'polypeptide(L)'
;MRGSSALAYVPVVAGGSNALSMHYVRNDMLLKDGDLVLVDASGEFLGYASDITRTRPVNGKFTDAQRDLYQVVLNELKNIAFPLNHWDLERVLYPYHVGHYLGLDVHDVYDITRSRKLQKNMVVTIEPGLYVPYDDRFPKHFQGIGIRIEDNVVIGTSDPFVLTTNAPKEIIDVEACCQKILD
;
A
#
# COMPACT_ATOMS: atom_id res chain seq x y z
N MET A 1 -9.14 -12.71 -7.67
CA MET A 1 -10.34 -12.40 -6.87
C MET A 1 -11.48 -13.30 -7.32
N ARG A 2 -12.27 -13.87 -6.40
CA ARG A 2 -13.43 -14.68 -6.79
C ARG A 2 -14.59 -13.76 -7.17
N GLY A 3 -15.24 -14.00 -8.31
CA GLY A 3 -16.42 -13.26 -8.76
C GLY A 3 -16.13 -12.01 -9.59
N SER A 4 -14.89 -11.53 -9.67
CA SER A 4 -14.50 -10.38 -10.50
C SER A 4 -14.63 -10.68 -12.00
N SER A 5 -15.02 -9.67 -12.77
CA SER A 5 -15.13 -9.70 -14.24
C SER A 5 -13.77 -9.61 -14.93
N ALA A 6 -12.83 -8.86 -14.34
CA ALA A 6 -11.49 -8.63 -14.86
C ALA A 6 -10.54 -8.18 -13.73
N LEU A 7 -9.26 -7.93 -14.07
CA LEU A 7 -8.36 -7.12 -13.24
C LEU A 7 -8.76 -5.66 -13.39
N ALA A 8 -8.72 -4.88 -12.30
CA ALA A 8 -9.04 -3.45 -12.39
C ALA A 8 -7.90 -2.65 -13.07
N TYR A 9 -6.65 -3.10 -12.92
CA TYR A 9 -5.45 -2.50 -13.51
C TYR A 9 -4.35 -3.55 -13.69
N VAL A 10 -3.24 -3.17 -14.34
CA VAL A 10 -2.06 -4.03 -14.47
C VAL A 10 -1.40 -4.17 -13.10
N PRO A 11 -1.29 -5.39 -12.54
CA PRO A 11 -0.80 -5.58 -11.18
C PRO A 11 0.69 -5.26 -11.06
N VAL A 12 1.10 -4.79 -9.89
CA VAL A 12 2.52 -4.67 -9.48
C VAL A 12 2.84 -5.80 -8.51
N VAL A 13 3.87 -6.58 -8.82
CA VAL A 13 4.40 -7.64 -7.93
C VAL A 13 5.90 -7.43 -7.82
N ALA A 14 6.30 -6.59 -6.87
CA ALA A 14 7.65 -6.06 -6.75
C ALA A 14 8.38 -6.65 -5.54
N GLY A 15 9.31 -7.57 -5.79
CA GLY A 15 10.20 -8.14 -4.76
C GLY A 15 11.45 -7.27 -4.52
N GLY A 16 11.85 -7.14 -3.26
CA GLY A 16 13.06 -6.43 -2.84
C GLY A 16 13.09 -4.98 -3.34
N SER A 17 14.24 -4.56 -3.87
CA SER A 17 14.45 -3.18 -4.36
C SER A 17 13.61 -2.79 -5.57
N ASN A 18 12.92 -3.74 -6.24
CA ASN A 18 11.96 -3.38 -7.29
C ASN A 18 10.77 -2.60 -6.72
N ALA A 19 10.45 -2.77 -5.43
CA ALA A 19 9.39 -2.01 -4.78
C ALA A 19 9.67 -0.50 -4.79
N LEU A 20 10.93 -0.08 -4.99
CA LEU A 20 11.28 1.33 -5.20
C LEU A 20 10.79 1.89 -6.54
N SER A 21 10.38 1.04 -7.48
CA SER A 21 9.72 1.43 -8.72
C SER A 21 8.21 1.30 -8.56
N MET A 22 7.52 2.43 -8.37
CA MET A 22 6.08 2.45 -8.06
C MET A 22 5.22 1.72 -9.11
N HIS A 23 5.59 1.78 -10.39
CA HIS A 23 4.90 1.11 -11.50
C HIS A 23 5.70 -0.09 -12.04
N TYR A 24 6.27 -0.91 -11.14
CA TYR A 24 6.95 -2.14 -11.54
C TYR A 24 5.93 -3.18 -12.04
N VAL A 25 5.73 -3.25 -13.36
CA VAL A 25 4.78 -4.17 -14.00
C VAL A 25 5.45 -5.33 -14.75
N ARG A 26 6.78 -5.43 -14.70
CA ARG A 26 7.52 -6.54 -15.33
C ARG A 26 7.22 -7.88 -14.68
N ASN A 27 7.08 -7.89 -13.35
CA ASN A 27 6.59 -9.02 -12.56
C ASN A 27 7.31 -10.36 -12.83
N ASP A 28 8.58 -10.32 -13.22
CA ASP A 28 9.36 -11.47 -13.69
C ASP A 28 10.59 -11.78 -12.81
N MET A 29 10.81 -11.03 -11.73
CA MET A 29 11.95 -11.26 -10.83
C MET A 29 11.66 -12.38 -9.84
N LEU A 30 12.65 -13.25 -9.64
CA LEU A 30 12.64 -14.25 -8.57
C LEU A 30 12.59 -13.57 -7.19
N LEU A 31 11.59 -13.95 -6.39
CA LEU A 31 11.48 -13.54 -4.99
C LEU A 31 12.55 -14.25 -4.16
N LYS A 32 13.29 -13.49 -3.34
CA LYS A 32 14.38 -14.01 -2.52
C LYS A 32 13.96 -14.09 -1.06
N ASP A 33 14.52 -15.08 -0.36
CA ASP A 33 14.42 -15.16 1.09
C ASP A 33 15.02 -13.89 1.72
N GLY A 34 14.36 -13.38 2.76
CA GLY A 34 14.73 -12.15 3.47
C GLY A 34 14.20 -10.87 2.85
N ASP A 35 13.75 -10.88 1.58
CA ASP A 35 13.15 -9.70 0.95
C ASP A 35 11.68 -9.50 1.37
N LEU A 36 11.19 -8.27 1.21
CA LEU A 36 9.76 -7.99 1.14
C LEU A 36 9.26 -8.17 -0.30
N VAL A 37 7.97 -8.42 -0.46
CA VAL A 37 7.25 -8.30 -1.71
C VAL A 37 6.08 -7.33 -1.54
N LEU A 38 6.04 -6.30 -2.37
CA LEU A 38 4.91 -5.38 -2.50
C LEU A 38 4.02 -5.89 -3.63
N VAL A 39 2.74 -6.11 -3.33
CA VAL A 39 1.72 -6.52 -4.29
C VAL A 39 0.64 -5.47 -4.30
N ASP A 40 0.45 -4.85 -5.45
CA ASP A 40 -0.66 -3.96 -5.74
C ASP A 40 -1.48 -4.59 -6.87
N ALA A 41 -2.65 -5.11 -6.50
CA ALA A 41 -3.49 -5.86 -7.40
C ALA A 41 -4.91 -5.97 -6.87
N SER A 42 -5.86 -5.68 -7.75
CA SER A 42 -7.28 -5.76 -7.42
C SER A 42 -8.12 -6.27 -8.62
N GLY A 43 -9.40 -6.51 -8.37
CA GLY A 43 -10.35 -6.96 -9.37
C GLY A 43 -11.40 -5.90 -9.67
N GLU A 44 -11.98 -5.99 -10.85
CA GLU A 44 -13.18 -5.25 -11.21
C GLU A 44 -14.42 -6.13 -11.00
N PHE A 45 -15.51 -5.56 -10.50
CA PHE A 45 -16.80 -6.23 -10.39
C PHE A 45 -17.94 -5.34 -10.90
N LEU A 46 -18.66 -5.80 -11.93
CA LEU A 46 -19.75 -5.06 -12.59
C LEU A 46 -19.32 -3.64 -13.05
N GLY A 47 -18.08 -3.51 -13.53
CA GLY A 47 -17.50 -2.23 -13.95
C GLY A 47 -16.88 -1.41 -12.84
N TYR A 48 -17.03 -1.78 -11.55
CA TYR A 48 -16.42 -1.05 -10.44
C TYR A 48 -15.07 -1.64 -10.06
N ALA A 49 -14.05 -0.79 -10.00
CA ALA A 49 -12.71 -1.13 -9.56
C ALA A 49 -12.64 -1.26 -8.03
N SER A 50 -11.79 -2.19 -7.57
CA SER A 50 -11.20 -2.14 -6.23
C SER A 50 -9.74 -1.68 -6.35
N ASP A 51 -9.06 -1.44 -5.24
CA ASP A 51 -7.64 -1.10 -5.25
C ASP A 51 -6.97 -1.55 -3.94
N ILE A 52 -5.98 -2.44 -4.02
CA ILE A 52 -5.40 -3.03 -2.82
C ILE A 52 -3.91 -3.24 -3.01
N THR A 53 -3.13 -2.50 -2.22
CA THR A 53 -1.72 -2.77 -1.99
C THR A 53 -1.46 -3.42 -0.63
N ARG A 54 -0.64 -4.48 -0.63
CA ARG A 54 -0.06 -5.10 0.58
C ARG A 54 1.42 -5.38 0.38
N THR A 55 2.20 -5.15 1.43
CA THR A 55 3.60 -5.55 1.50
C THR A 55 3.80 -6.62 2.56
N ARG A 56 4.55 -7.68 2.25
CA ARG A 56 4.80 -8.79 3.19
C ARG A 56 6.20 -9.40 3.01
N PRO A 57 6.77 -10.03 4.04
CA PRO A 57 8.03 -10.76 3.93
C PRO A 57 7.84 -12.02 3.07
N VAL A 58 8.77 -12.26 2.14
CA VAL A 58 8.75 -13.43 1.25
C VAL A 58 8.82 -14.73 2.06
N ASN A 59 9.63 -14.74 3.12
CA ASN A 59 9.81 -15.89 4.01
C ASN A 59 8.80 -15.95 5.18
N GLY A 60 7.81 -15.04 5.19
CA GLY A 60 6.75 -15.04 6.18
C GLY A 60 7.09 -14.46 7.56
N LYS A 61 8.26 -13.84 7.74
CA LYS A 61 8.62 -13.14 8.98
C LYS A 61 9.34 -11.83 8.69
N PHE A 62 8.88 -10.73 9.29
CA PHE A 62 9.55 -9.44 9.17
C PHE A 62 10.87 -9.45 9.94
N THR A 63 11.92 -8.89 9.35
CA THR A 63 13.11 -8.48 10.10
C THR A 63 12.80 -7.24 10.94
N ASP A 64 13.65 -6.92 11.92
CA ASP A 64 13.45 -5.73 12.77
C ASP A 64 13.37 -4.44 11.92
N ALA A 65 14.26 -4.28 10.95
CA ALA A 65 14.24 -3.12 10.05
C ALA A 65 12.97 -3.05 9.20
N GLN A 66 12.49 -4.19 8.68
CA GLN A 66 11.25 -4.22 7.90
C GLN A 66 10.03 -3.93 8.78
N ARG A 67 10.02 -4.47 10.00
CA ARG A 67 8.96 -4.25 11.00
C ARG A 67 8.85 -2.79 11.37
N ASP A 68 9.98 -2.13 11.63
CA ASP A 68 10.02 -0.71 11.98
C ASP A 68 9.43 0.16 10.87
N LEU A 69 9.88 -0.02 9.63
CA LEU A 69 9.33 0.76 8.49
C LEU A 69 7.87 0.42 8.21
N TYR A 70 7.49 -0.85 8.32
CA TYR A 70 6.10 -1.28 8.15
C TYR A 70 5.19 -0.64 9.20
N GLN A 71 5.64 -0.60 10.46
CA GLN A 71 4.90 0.03 11.54
C GLN A 71 4.76 1.54 11.32
N VAL A 72 5.77 2.22 10.75
CA VAL A 72 5.66 3.63 10.35
C VAL A 72 4.53 3.80 9.33
N VAL A 73 4.51 3.01 8.25
CA VAL A 73 3.45 3.09 7.22
C VAL A 73 2.08 2.73 7.79
N LEU A 74 2.00 1.72 8.66
CA LEU A 74 0.77 1.34 9.36
C LEU A 74 0.29 2.42 10.34
N ASN A 75 1.21 3.20 10.92
CA ASN A 75 0.88 4.35 11.75
C ASN A 75 0.47 5.57 10.91
N GLU A 76 0.97 5.75 9.69
CA GLU A 76 0.41 6.74 8.75
C GLU A 76 -1.06 6.43 8.44
N LEU A 77 -1.46 5.14 8.45
CA LEU A 77 -2.88 4.74 8.43
C LEU A 77 -3.65 5.07 9.74
N LYS A 78 -2.97 5.43 10.84
CA LYS A 78 -3.54 5.66 12.19
C LYS A 78 -3.14 7.00 12.84
N ASN A 79 -2.52 7.93 12.11
CA ASN A 79 -1.89 9.21 12.55
C ASN A 79 -0.58 9.08 13.36
N ILE A 80 0.36 9.98 13.10
CA ILE A 80 1.80 9.88 13.45
C ILE A 80 2.24 10.85 14.56
N ALA A 81 3.17 10.38 15.40
CA ALA A 81 3.98 11.19 16.31
C ALA A 81 5.48 10.87 16.16
N PHE A 82 6.07 11.18 15.00
CA PHE A 82 7.52 11.12 14.75
C PHE A 82 8.11 12.54 14.60
N PRO A 83 9.35 12.79 15.05
CA PRO A 83 10.07 14.01 14.75
C PRO A 83 10.85 13.85 13.43
N LEU A 84 10.15 13.95 12.30
CA LEU A 84 10.76 14.08 10.97
C LEU A 84 10.48 15.48 10.42
N ASN A 85 11.40 16.05 9.64
CA ASN A 85 11.09 17.29 8.93
C ASN A 85 10.17 16.98 7.74
N HIS A 86 9.27 17.90 7.44
CA HIS A 86 8.21 17.71 6.42
C HIS A 86 8.76 17.49 5.00
N TRP A 87 9.96 18.00 4.71
CA TRP A 87 10.55 17.96 3.37
C TRP A 87 11.07 16.58 2.96
N ASP A 88 11.72 15.86 3.89
CA ASP A 88 12.27 14.53 3.61
C ASP A 88 11.16 13.49 3.44
N LEU A 89 10.07 13.64 4.19
CA LEU A 89 8.86 12.83 4.08
C LEU A 89 8.17 13.01 2.72
N GLU A 90 7.73 14.23 2.40
CA GLU A 90 6.85 14.48 1.24
C GLU A 90 7.53 14.36 -0.13
N ARG A 91 8.86 14.47 -0.21
CA ARG A 91 9.56 14.53 -1.51
C ARG A 91 10.46 13.35 -1.81
N VAL A 92 10.98 12.68 -0.78
CA VAL A 92 11.99 11.63 -0.96
C VAL A 92 11.43 10.26 -0.61
N LEU A 93 10.76 10.16 0.54
CA LEU A 93 10.25 8.87 1.03
C LEU A 93 8.80 8.59 0.59
N TYR A 94 8.03 9.65 0.30
CA TYR A 94 6.61 9.61 -0.05
C TYR A 94 6.32 10.39 -1.36
N PRO A 95 6.80 9.96 -2.54
CA PRO A 95 6.77 10.77 -3.76
C PRO A 95 5.43 10.76 -4.53
N TYR A 96 4.30 10.52 -3.85
CA TYR A 96 2.98 10.34 -4.45
C TYR A 96 1.87 10.83 -3.51
N HIS A 97 0.62 10.78 -3.96
CA HIS A 97 -0.51 11.21 -3.14
C HIS A 97 -1.00 10.08 -2.24
N VAL A 98 -1.62 10.44 -1.11
CA VAL A 98 -2.18 9.48 -0.14
C VAL A 98 -3.39 8.68 -0.61
N GLY A 99 -3.92 9.00 -1.79
CA GLY A 99 -5.05 8.29 -2.38
C GLY A 99 -5.65 9.02 -3.56
N HIS A 100 -6.71 8.46 -4.12
CA HIS A 100 -7.51 9.00 -5.22
C HIS A 100 -8.97 8.57 -5.09
N TYR A 101 -9.86 9.18 -5.88
CA TYR A 101 -11.23 8.69 -6.01
C TYR A 101 -11.25 7.33 -6.71
N LEU A 102 -12.19 6.48 -6.33
CA LEU A 102 -12.31 5.10 -6.83
C LEU A 102 -13.76 4.81 -7.22
N GLY A 103 -13.98 4.20 -8.37
CA GLY A 103 -15.32 3.86 -8.83
C GLY A 103 -15.28 3.04 -10.11
N LEU A 104 -15.84 3.56 -11.21
CA LEU A 104 -15.83 2.86 -12.50
C LEU A 104 -14.43 2.82 -13.11
N ASP A 105 -13.66 3.87 -12.89
CA ASP A 105 -12.22 3.90 -13.15
C ASP A 105 -11.46 3.71 -11.82
N VAL A 106 -10.25 3.18 -11.91
CA VAL A 106 -9.34 3.02 -10.76
C VAL A 106 -9.00 4.40 -10.20
N HIS A 107 -8.52 5.29 -11.05
CA HIS A 107 -8.39 6.72 -10.76
C HIS A 107 -9.63 7.46 -11.26
N ASP A 108 -10.73 7.39 -10.50
CA ASP A 108 -12.03 7.93 -10.89
C ASP A 108 -12.07 9.47 -10.86
N VAL A 109 -13.01 10.07 -11.60
CA VAL A 109 -13.38 11.51 -11.58
C VAL A 109 -12.17 12.46 -11.52
N TYR A 110 -11.27 12.33 -12.50
CA TYR A 110 -10.01 13.08 -12.60
C TYR A 110 -10.16 14.61 -12.67
N ASP A 111 -11.37 15.11 -12.93
CA ASP A 111 -11.71 16.54 -13.01
C ASP A 111 -12.09 17.14 -11.65
N ILE A 112 -12.33 16.32 -10.62
CA ILE A 112 -12.60 16.78 -9.26
C ILE A 112 -11.28 17.06 -8.53
N THR A 113 -11.13 18.29 -8.03
CA THR A 113 -9.94 18.67 -7.28
C THR A 113 -9.80 17.91 -5.96
N ARG A 114 -8.58 17.44 -5.68
CA ARG A 114 -8.19 16.78 -4.43
C ARG A 114 -8.27 17.69 -3.19
N SER A 115 -8.33 19.01 -3.39
CA SER A 115 -8.52 19.98 -2.29
C SER A 115 -9.97 20.12 -1.83
N ARG A 116 -10.92 19.47 -2.52
CA ARG A 116 -12.33 19.41 -2.13
C ARG A 116 -12.45 18.62 -0.82
N LYS A 117 -13.23 19.15 0.13
CA LYS A 117 -13.62 18.39 1.32
C LYS A 117 -14.40 17.14 0.91
N LEU A 118 -13.95 15.98 1.37
CA LEU A 118 -14.64 14.71 1.17
C LEU A 118 -16.06 14.77 1.74
N GLN A 119 -17.00 14.19 1.01
CA GLN A 119 -18.42 14.17 1.34
C GLN A 119 -18.89 12.73 1.51
N LYS A 120 -19.95 12.56 2.30
CA LYS A 120 -20.60 11.27 2.50
C LYS A 120 -20.81 10.53 1.17
N ASN A 121 -20.54 9.22 1.16
CA ASN A 121 -20.65 8.29 0.04
C ASN A 121 -19.59 8.44 -1.06
N MET A 122 -18.65 9.38 -0.95
CA MET A 122 -17.45 9.33 -1.79
C MET A 122 -16.64 8.07 -1.45
N VAL A 123 -16.01 7.48 -2.45
CA VAL A 123 -15.10 6.35 -2.29
C VAL A 123 -13.71 6.80 -2.72
N VAL A 124 -12.74 6.56 -1.85
CA VAL A 124 -11.33 6.90 -2.09
C VAL A 124 -10.43 5.76 -1.66
N THR A 125 -9.23 5.67 -2.23
CA THR A 125 -8.14 4.90 -1.66
C THR A 125 -7.47 5.66 -0.52
N ILE A 126 -6.88 4.94 0.41
CA ILE A 126 -5.94 5.46 1.40
C ILE A 126 -4.72 4.55 1.36
N GLU A 127 -3.60 5.05 0.83
CA GLU A 127 -2.46 4.24 0.36
C GLU A 127 -1.10 4.78 0.82
N PRO A 128 -0.83 4.95 2.12
CA PRO A 128 0.50 5.34 2.56
C PRO A 128 1.56 4.28 2.24
N GLY A 129 2.79 4.76 2.10
CA GLY A 129 3.93 3.92 1.79
C GLY A 129 5.24 4.71 1.75
N LEU A 130 6.33 3.98 1.98
CA LEU A 130 7.66 4.51 2.21
C LEU A 130 8.64 3.78 1.29
N TYR A 131 9.50 4.53 0.60
CA TYR A 131 10.48 3.97 -0.34
C TYR A 131 11.87 4.53 -0.04
N VAL A 132 12.74 3.72 0.57
CA VAL A 132 14.05 4.17 1.03
C VAL A 132 15.09 3.93 -0.08
N PRO A 133 15.65 4.97 -0.71
CA PRO A 133 16.60 4.81 -1.80
C PRO A 133 17.98 4.37 -1.30
N TYR A 134 18.83 3.90 -2.23
CA TYR A 134 20.25 3.66 -1.97
C TYR A 134 21.03 4.98 -1.94
N ASP A 135 20.97 5.67 -0.80
CA ASP A 135 21.61 6.95 -0.58
C ASP A 135 22.25 6.97 0.82
N ASP A 136 23.49 7.43 0.94
CA ASP A 136 24.26 7.42 2.19
C ASP A 136 23.65 8.28 3.31
N ARG A 137 22.68 9.14 2.99
CA ARG A 137 21.90 9.90 3.98
C ARG A 137 20.98 9.02 4.82
N PHE A 138 20.61 7.83 4.34
CA PHE A 138 19.72 6.91 5.06
C PHE A 138 20.48 5.74 5.69
N PRO A 139 20.05 5.21 6.86
CA PRO A 139 20.68 4.05 7.47
C PRO A 139 20.71 2.85 6.51
N LYS A 140 21.87 2.21 6.37
CA LYS A 140 22.11 1.15 5.37
C LYS A 140 21.13 -0.02 5.45
N HIS A 141 20.65 -0.35 6.65
CA HIS A 141 19.71 -1.46 6.86
C HIS A 141 18.27 -1.15 6.42
N PHE A 142 17.94 0.10 6.10
CA PHE A 142 16.64 0.48 5.55
C PHE A 142 16.66 0.65 4.02
N GLN A 143 17.83 0.84 3.42
CA GLN A 143 17.96 1.11 1.98
C GLN A 143 17.46 -0.07 1.14
N GLY A 144 16.73 0.22 0.07
CA GLY A 144 16.15 -0.81 -0.80
C GLY A 144 14.78 -1.31 -0.36
N ILE A 145 14.26 -0.86 0.79
CA ILE A 145 12.94 -1.25 1.29
C ILE A 145 11.89 -0.30 0.73
N GLY A 146 10.91 -0.87 0.01
CA GLY A 146 9.68 -0.21 -0.43
C GLY A 146 8.47 -0.89 0.21
N ILE A 147 7.60 -0.11 0.85
CA ILE A 147 6.39 -0.59 1.53
C ILE A 147 5.24 0.32 1.11
N ARG A 148 4.09 -0.26 0.76
CA ARG A 148 2.81 0.44 0.65
C ARG A 148 1.70 -0.44 1.25
N ILE A 149 0.74 0.20 1.90
CA ILE A 149 -0.45 -0.45 2.46
C ILE A 149 -1.64 0.40 2.04
N GLU A 150 -2.62 -0.22 1.40
CA GLU A 150 -3.72 0.51 0.80
C GLU A 150 -5.08 -0.15 1.04
N ASP A 151 -6.09 0.66 1.30
CA ASP A 151 -7.46 0.20 1.42
C ASP A 151 -8.44 1.10 0.69
N ASN A 152 -9.60 0.53 0.33
CA ASN A 152 -10.72 1.28 -0.23
C ASN A 152 -11.64 1.75 0.89
N VAL A 153 -11.96 3.04 0.89
CA VAL A 153 -12.67 3.70 1.98
C VAL A 153 -13.87 4.46 1.45
N VAL A 154 -15.04 4.17 2.01
CA VAL A 154 -16.26 4.97 1.82
C VAL A 154 -16.36 5.99 2.92
N ILE A 155 -16.58 7.25 2.56
CA ILE A 155 -16.75 8.35 3.50
C ILE A 155 -18.14 8.25 4.13
N GLY A 156 -18.20 8.01 5.44
CA GLY A 156 -19.46 8.02 6.19
C GLY A 156 -19.86 9.40 6.70
N THR A 157 -20.89 9.44 7.53
CA THR A 157 -21.34 10.69 8.19
C THR A 157 -20.56 11.02 9.46
N SER A 158 -20.10 10.00 10.19
CA SER A 158 -19.30 10.13 11.40
C SER A 158 -17.94 9.46 11.20
N ASP A 159 -17.95 8.21 10.72
CA ASP A 159 -16.78 7.37 10.57
C ASP A 159 -16.68 6.82 9.14
N PRO A 160 -15.46 6.60 8.63
CA PRO A 160 -15.26 5.94 7.34
C PRO A 160 -15.56 4.44 7.42
N PHE A 161 -15.98 3.85 6.30
CA PHE A 161 -16.12 2.41 6.13
C PHE A 161 -14.99 1.87 5.26
N VAL A 162 -14.19 0.96 5.79
CA VAL A 162 -13.14 0.27 5.03
C VAL A 162 -13.76 -0.94 4.34
N LEU A 163 -13.67 -1.01 3.00
CA LEU A 163 -14.28 -2.10 2.20
C LEU A 163 -13.38 -3.33 2.11
N THR A 164 -12.08 -3.16 2.33
CA THR A 164 -11.03 -4.16 2.07
C THR A 164 -10.45 -4.76 3.34
N THR A 165 -11.21 -4.75 4.44
CA THR A 165 -10.79 -5.22 5.78
C THR A 165 -10.35 -6.69 5.82
N ASN A 166 -10.83 -7.50 4.87
CA ASN A 166 -10.50 -8.93 4.80
C ASN A 166 -9.07 -9.19 4.32
N ALA A 167 -8.36 -8.18 3.80
CA ALA A 167 -6.94 -8.28 3.46
C ALA A 167 -6.09 -7.90 4.70
N PRO A 168 -5.41 -8.85 5.36
CA PRO A 168 -4.65 -8.60 6.58
C PRO A 168 -3.57 -7.52 6.38
N LYS A 169 -3.36 -6.70 7.41
CA LYS A 169 -2.36 -5.62 7.39
C LYS A 169 -1.71 -5.33 8.73
N GLU A 170 -2.18 -5.90 9.83
CA GLU A 170 -1.40 -5.86 11.06
C GLU A 170 -0.28 -6.88 10.94
N ILE A 171 0.91 -6.57 11.48
CA ILE A 171 2.10 -7.41 11.29
C ILE A 171 1.84 -8.86 11.73
N ILE A 172 1.18 -9.03 12.88
CA ILE A 172 0.87 -10.36 13.42
C ILE A 172 -0.06 -11.16 12.49
N ASP A 173 -1.05 -10.51 11.88
CA ASP A 173 -1.99 -11.17 10.98
C ASP A 173 -1.32 -11.51 9.65
N VAL A 174 -0.44 -10.64 9.14
CA VAL A 174 0.34 -10.89 7.93
C VAL A 174 1.28 -12.08 8.13
N GLU A 175 2.02 -12.13 9.24
CA GLU A 175 2.90 -13.26 9.57
C GLU A 175 2.09 -14.56 9.74
N ALA A 176 0.94 -14.50 10.43
CA ALA A 176 0.06 -15.66 10.63
C ALA A 176 -0.52 -16.20 9.32
N CYS A 177 -0.93 -15.33 8.39
CA CYS A 177 -1.37 -15.74 7.05
C CYS A 177 -0.23 -16.36 6.22
N CYS A 178 0.98 -15.79 6.28
CA CYS A 178 2.12 -16.36 5.56
C CYS A 178 2.49 -17.77 6.08
N GLN A 179 2.26 -18.04 7.36
CA GLN A 179 2.51 -19.31 8.02
C GLN A 179 1.33 -20.30 7.90
N LYS A 180 0.23 -19.92 7.22
CA LYS A 180 -1.01 -20.71 7.09
C LYS A 180 -1.65 -21.07 8.43
N ILE A 181 -1.56 -20.17 9.40
CA ILE A 181 -2.21 -20.31 10.70
C ILE A 181 -3.65 -19.78 10.65
N LEU A 182 -3.95 -18.93 9.66
CA LEU A 182 -5.26 -18.36 9.37
C LEU A 182 -5.79 -18.92 8.04
N ASP A 183 -6.35 -20.12 8.08
CA ASP A 183 -7.11 -20.73 6.95
C ASP A 183 -8.59 -20.85 7.31
#